data_AF-K9ECJ1-F1
#
_entry.id   AF-K9ECJ1-F1
#
_cell.length_a   1.000
_cell.length_b   1.000
_cell.length_c   1.000
_cell.angle_alpha   90.00
_cell.angle_beta   90.00
_cell.angle_gamma   90.00
#
_symmetry.space_group_name_H-M   'P 1'
#
loop_
_entity.id
_entity.type
_entity.pdbx_description
1 polymer ?
#
loop_
_entity_poly.entity_id
_entity_poly.type
_entity_poly.pdbx_seq_one_letter_code
_entity_poly.pdbx_strand_id
1 'polypeptide(L)'
;METLSSTDFAAVLGELEPEQEFTPGLEKNLFEKGLYQDAKRYWFSVRTHVVMYFATRELEYDAKKKAAKTAAVDGQKKRAIADLRNAKEAWAKIRRPEMYIWVYETLGLDKSKIWQAVESLHAAIDGGETSLAKLAKIARQAFAWEAVEEAVRAHHARLCNELSAVKGIEHYRI
;
A
#
# COMPACT_ATOMS: atom_id res chain seq x y z
N MET A 1 11.39 2.89 -19.30
CA MET A 1 10.98 2.33 -18.00
C MET A 1 9.51 2.02 -18.10
N GLU A 2 9.14 0.75 -18.04
CA GLU A 2 7.73 0.35 -17.90
C GLU A 2 7.13 0.99 -16.65
N THR A 3 5.91 1.48 -16.77
CA THR A 3 5.19 2.18 -15.70
C THR A 3 4.55 1.15 -14.78
N LEU A 4 4.91 1.19 -13.49
CA LEU A 4 4.28 0.40 -12.43
C LEU A 4 2.88 0.95 -12.14
N SER A 5 1.87 0.09 -12.16
CA SER A 5 0.49 0.40 -11.79
C SER A 5 0.19 0.13 -10.30
N SER A 6 -0.99 0.53 -9.81
CA SER A 6 -1.45 0.14 -8.46
C SER A 6 -1.84 -1.33 -8.35
N THR A 7 -2.18 -1.98 -9.46
CA THR A 7 -2.33 -3.45 -9.51
C THR A 7 -0.98 -4.12 -9.35
N ASP A 8 0.07 -3.63 -10.02
CA ASP A 8 1.43 -4.19 -9.90
C ASP A 8 1.98 -3.99 -8.48
N PHE A 9 1.72 -2.82 -7.88
CA PHE A 9 2.04 -2.55 -6.48
C PHE A 9 1.34 -3.55 -5.54
N ALA A 10 0.03 -3.79 -5.76
CA ALA A 10 -0.73 -4.77 -4.99
C ALA A 10 -0.20 -6.20 -5.18
N ALA A 11 0.18 -6.58 -6.40
CA ALA A 11 0.72 -7.88 -6.72
C ALA A 11 2.08 -8.12 -6.03
N VAL A 12 3.00 -7.14 -6.09
CA VAL A 12 4.29 -7.22 -5.39
C VAL A 12 4.09 -7.42 -3.89
N LEU A 13 3.24 -6.60 -3.27
CA LEU A 13 2.91 -6.75 -1.84
C LEU A 13 2.20 -8.08 -1.53
N GLY A 14 1.44 -8.60 -2.50
CA GLY A 14 0.75 -9.87 -2.42
C GLY A 14 1.70 -11.07 -2.45
N GLU A 15 2.86 -10.97 -3.10
CA GLU A 15 3.86 -12.05 -3.20
C GLU A 15 4.84 -12.08 -2.03
N LEU A 16 5.13 -10.91 -1.43
CA LEU A 16 6.12 -10.81 -0.36
C LEU A 16 5.57 -11.36 0.96
N GLU A 17 6.40 -12.14 1.65
CA GLU A 17 6.14 -12.58 3.02
C GLU A 17 6.73 -11.55 4.00
N PRO A 18 5.88 -10.80 4.73
CA PRO A 18 6.36 -9.79 5.67
C PRO A 18 6.99 -10.42 6.90
N GLU A 19 8.06 -9.79 7.40
CA GLU A 19 8.47 -9.96 8.79
C GLU A 19 7.42 -9.30 9.69
N GLN A 20 6.54 -10.11 10.30
CA GLN A 20 5.40 -9.62 11.09
C GLN A 20 5.83 -9.22 12.52
N GLU A 21 6.70 -8.22 12.64
CA GLU A 21 7.29 -7.82 13.93
C GLU A 21 6.38 -6.86 14.71
N PHE A 22 5.95 -5.78 14.08
CA PHE A 22 5.20 -4.67 14.67
C PHE A 22 3.72 -4.70 14.29
N THR A 23 3.40 -5.06 13.04
CA THR A 23 2.02 -5.01 12.55
C THR A 23 1.03 -5.82 13.41
N PRO A 24 1.31 -7.08 13.80
CA PRO A 24 0.38 -7.84 14.64
C PRO A 24 0.16 -7.23 16.02
N GLY A 25 1.22 -6.71 16.64
CA GLY A 25 1.15 -6.07 17.96
C GLY A 25 0.31 -4.80 17.95
N LEU A 26 0.50 -3.97 16.92
CA LEU A 26 -0.28 -2.74 16.73
C LEU A 26 -1.75 -3.05 16.41
N GLU A 27 -2.03 -4.01 15.51
CA GLU A 27 -3.40 -4.41 15.18
C GLU A 27 -4.13 -4.94 16.43
N LYS A 28 -3.47 -5.77 17.23
CA LYS A 28 -3.99 -6.27 18.50
C LYS A 28 -4.30 -5.13 19.48
N ASN A 29 -3.39 -4.18 19.67
CA ASN A 29 -3.62 -3.05 20.58
C ASN A 29 -4.81 -2.19 20.14
N LEU A 30 -4.92 -1.85 18.85
CA LEU A 30 -6.05 -1.08 18.30
C LEU A 30 -7.39 -1.81 18.52
N PHE A 31 -7.40 -3.13 18.43
CA PHE A 31 -8.55 -3.96 18.74
C PHE A 31 -8.91 -3.94 20.23
N GLU A 32 -7.95 -4.21 21.11
CA GLU A 32 -8.15 -4.26 22.56
C GLU A 32 -8.63 -2.91 23.13
N LYS A 33 -8.24 -1.81 22.49
CA LYS A 33 -8.67 -0.44 22.84
C LYS A 33 -10.04 -0.06 22.24
N GLY A 34 -10.69 -0.97 21.50
CA GLY A 34 -12.02 -0.75 20.93
C GLY A 34 -12.05 0.25 19.78
N LEU A 35 -10.91 0.53 19.14
CA LEU A 35 -10.82 1.53 18.06
C LEU A 35 -11.37 1.02 16.72
N TYR A 36 -11.47 -0.29 16.55
CA TYR A 36 -12.17 -0.89 15.42
C TYR A 36 -13.62 -1.21 15.78
N GLN A 37 -14.53 -0.79 14.89
CA GLN A 37 -15.98 -0.80 15.12
C GLN A 37 -16.63 -2.19 15.08
N ASP A 38 -15.95 -3.21 14.58
CA ASP A 38 -16.54 -4.55 14.42
C ASP A 38 -15.61 -5.64 14.97
N ALA A 39 -15.94 -6.12 16.17
CA ALA A 39 -15.23 -7.24 16.78
C ALA A 39 -15.37 -8.56 15.98
N LYS A 40 -16.31 -8.63 15.04
CA LYS A 40 -16.57 -9.81 14.19
C LYS A 40 -15.84 -9.78 12.85
N ARG A 41 -15.13 -8.70 12.50
CA ARG A 41 -14.41 -8.55 11.23
C ARG A 41 -12.90 -8.33 11.37
N TYR A 42 -12.33 -8.56 12.56
CA TYR A 42 -10.91 -8.29 12.83
C TYR A 42 -9.93 -9.25 12.11
N TRP A 43 -10.43 -10.33 11.50
CA TRP A 43 -9.60 -11.47 11.06
C TRP A 43 -9.21 -11.39 9.58
N PHE A 44 -9.54 -10.30 8.91
CA PHE A 44 -9.06 -10.08 7.54
C PHE A 44 -7.63 -9.57 7.63
N SER A 45 -6.65 -10.42 7.29
CA SER A 45 -5.24 -10.08 7.44
C SER A 45 -4.95 -8.69 6.84
N VAL A 46 -4.17 -7.87 7.54
CA VAL A 46 -3.75 -6.54 7.05
C VAL A 46 -3.24 -6.64 5.61
N ARG A 47 -2.48 -7.70 5.29
CA ARG A 47 -2.07 -8.07 3.93
C ARG A 47 -3.24 -8.10 2.94
N THR A 48 -4.28 -8.89 3.19
CA THR A 48 -5.42 -9.01 2.26
C THR A 48 -6.13 -7.67 2.09
N HIS A 49 -6.27 -6.89 3.17
CA HIS A 49 -6.89 -5.57 3.08
C HIS A 49 -6.04 -4.58 2.26
N VAL A 50 -4.72 -4.55 2.48
CA VAL A 50 -3.80 -3.69 1.74
C VAL A 50 -3.78 -4.04 0.25
N VAL A 51 -3.61 -5.31 -0.09
CA VAL A 51 -3.57 -5.79 -1.48
C VAL A 51 -4.88 -5.46 -2.21
N MET A 52 -6.02 -5.82 -1.61
CA MET A 52 -7.33 -5.55 -2.22
C MET A 52 -7.61 -4.05 -2.34
N TYR A 53 -7.19 -3.25 -1.36
CA TYR A 53 -7.38 -1.80 -1.40
C TYR A 53 -6.64 -1.18 -2.60
N PHE A 54 -5.37 -1.54 -2.83
CA PHE A 54 -4.62 -1.03 -3.99
C PHE A 54 -5.18 -1.55 -5.32
N ALA A 55 -5.50 -2.83 -5.42
CA ALA A 55 -6.11 -3.40 -6.62
C ALA A 55 -7.46 -2.74 -6.98
N THR A 56 -8.32 -2.50 -5.99
CA THR A 56 -9.64 -1.87 -6.20
C THR A 56 -9.51 -0.42 -6.68
N ARG A 57 -8.47 0.30 -6.25
CA ARG A 57 -8.24 1.69 -6.66
C ARG A 57 -7.86 1.80 -8.13
N GLU A 58 -7.15 0.84 -8.67
CA GLU A 58 -6.89 0.75 -10.10
C GLU A 58 -8.20 0.63 -10.89
N LEU A 59 -9.06 -0.30 -10.48
CA LEU A 59 -10.34 -0.57 -11.13
C LEU A 59 -11.27 0.65 -11.08
N GLU A 60 -11.32 1.35 -9.94
CA GLU A 60 -12.09 2.60 -9.82
C GLU A 60 -11.58 3.70 -10.75
N TYR A 61 -10.26 3.81 -10.92
CA TYR A 61 -9.66 4.77 -11.84
C TYR A 61 -9.99 4.41 -13.29
N ASP A 62 -9.82 3.15 -13.67
CA ASP A 62 -10.14 2.66 -15.01
C ASP A 62 -11.62 2.80 -15.34
N ALA A 63 -12.51 2.54 -14.38
CA ALA A 63 -13.94 2.77 -14.52
C ALA A 63 -14.25 4.26 -14.73
N LYS A 64 -13.65 5.16 -13.96
CA LYS A 64 -13.78 6.62 -14.14
C LYS A 64 -13.22 7.10 -15.47
N LYS A 65 -12.10 6.54 -15.93
CA LYS A 65 -11.46 6.85 -17.21
C LYS A 65 -12.28 6.34 -18.40
N LYS A 66 -12.87 5.15 -18.29
CA LYS A 66 -13.83 4.60 -19.27
C LYS A 66 -15.10 5.46 -19.32
N ALA A 67 -15.63 5.88 -18.17
CA ALA A 67 -16.76 6.80 -18.10
C ALA A 67 -16.44 8.20 -18.64
N ALA A 68 -15.21 8.69 -18.47
CA ALA A 68 -14.75 9.97 -19.01
C ALA A 68 -14.44 9.93 -20.51
N LYS A 69 -14.00 8.77 -21.05
CA LYS A 69 -13.80 8.56 -22.49
C LYS A 69 -15.10 8.66 -23.30
N THR A 70 -16.26 8.45 -22.69
CA THR A 70 -17.57 8.70 -23.31
C THR A 70 -17.94 10.19 -23.35
N ALA A 71 -17.17 11.07 -22.71
CA ALA A 71 -17.52 12.49 -22.52
C ALA A 71 -16.57 13.52 -23.16
N ALA A 72 -15.39 13.17 -23.69
CA ALA A 72 -14.56 14.16 -24.40
C ALA A 72 -13.50 13.54 -25.33
N VAL A 73 -13.60 13.88 -26.61
CA VAL A 73 -12.65 13.54 -27.70
C VAL A 73 -11.40 14.44 -27.70
N ASP A 74 -11.33 15.50 -26.90
CA ASP A 74 -10.30 16.55 -27.04
C ASP A 74 -9.12 16.53 -26.03
N GLY A 75 -8.84 15.39 -25.40
CA GLY A 75 -7.86 15.30 -24.29
C GLY A 75 -6.51 14.64 -24.60
N GLN A 76 -6.20 14.31 -25.87
CA GLN A 76 -5.10 13.38 -26.23
C GLN A 76 -3.66 13.84 -25.92
N LYS A 77 -3.43 15.00 -25.27
CA LYS A 77 -2.09 15.53 -24.94
C LYS A 77 -1.68 15.54 -23.46
N LYS A 78 -2.42 14.90 -22.53
CA LYS A 78 -1.89 14.59 -21.18
C LYS A 78 -1.60 13.10 -21.00
N ARG A 79 -0.95 12.52 -22.01
CA ARG A 79 -0.44 11.14 -22.01
C ARG A 79 0.87 11.08 -21.19
N ALA A 80 0.95 10.05 -20.33
CA ALA A 80 2.17 9.51 -19.68
C ALA A 80 2.68 10.07 -18.34
N ILE A 81 1.84 10.55 -17.41
CA ILE A 81 2.21 10.75 -15.98
C ILE A 81 1.02 10.40 -15.06
N ALA A 82 0.54 9.14 -15.07
CA ALA A 82 -0.63 8.76 -14.26
C ALA A 82 -0.40 7.58 -13.29
N ASP A 83 0.63 6.75 -13.49
CA ASP A 83 0.54 5.37 -12.97
C ASP A 83 1.05 5.16 -11.52
N LEU A 84 1.68 6.16 -10.88
CA LEU A 84 2.00 6.14 -9.45
C LEU A 84 1.37 7.25 -8.62
N ARG A 85 0.84 8.28 -9.29
CA ARG A 85 0.10 9.35 -8.60
C ARG A 85 -1.17 8.79 -7.94
N ASN A 86 -1.79 7.78 -8.56
CA ASN A 86 -2.95 7.08 -8.02
C ASN A 86 -2.62 6.24 -6.79
N ALA A 87 -1.49 5.54 -6.78
CA ALA A 87 -1.02 4.83 -5.59
C ALA A 87 -0.74 5.81 -4.44
N LYS A 88 -0.09 6.95 -4.72
CA LYS A 88 0.15 8.03 -3.74
C LYS A 88 -1.15 8.69 -3.23
N GLU A 89 -2.13 8.93 -4.11
CA GLU A 89 -3.45 9.47 -3.73
C GLU A 89 -4.30 8.45 -2.95
N ALA A 90 -4.20 7.16 -3.30
CA ALA A 90 -4.81 6.05 -2.56
C ALA A 90 -4.17 5.87 -1.19
N TRP A 91 -2.84 5.98 -1.12
CA TRP A 91 -2.02 5.97 0.10
C TRP A 91 -2.49 7.05 1.08
N ALA A 92 -2.71 8.27 0.58
CA ALA A 92 -3.21 9.39 1.39
C ALA A 92 -4.63 9.20 1.95
N LYS A 93 -5.39 8.21 1.46
CA LYS A 93 -6.75 7.90 1.93
C LYS A 93 -6.79 6.73 2.93
N ILE A 94 -5.67 6.03 3.15
CA ILE A 94 -5.60 4.96 4.14
C ILE A 94 -5.74 5.55 5.54
N ARG A 95 -6.74 5.05 6.29
CA ARG A 95 -7.06 5.46 7.67
C ARG A 95 -6.62 4.43 8.73
N ARG A 96 -6.09 3.30 8.28
CA ARG A 96 -5.61 2.23 9.15
C ARG A 96 -4.09 2.38 9.35
N PRO A 97 -3.62 2.80 10.54
CA PRO A 97 -2.19 3.07 10.76
C PRO A 97 -1.30 1.84 10.58
N GLU A 98 -1.79 0.65 10.92
CA GLU A 98 -1.08 -0.62 10.80
C GLU A 98 -0.82 -1.04 9.35
N MET A 99 -1.60 -0.56 8.38
CA MET A 99 -1.30 -0.77 6.95
C MET A 99 -0.01 -0.11 6.51
N TYR A 100 0.32 1.05 7.11
CA TYR A 100 1.57 1.74 6.84
C TYR A 100 2.70 0.86 7.37
N ILE A 101 2.67 0.50 8.66
CA ILE A 101 3.69 -0.35 9.27
C ILE A 101 3.92 -1.63 8.45
N TRP A 102 2.83 -2.28 8.05
CA TRP A 102 2.87 -3.49 7.24
C TRP A 102 3.62 -3.32 5.92
N VAL A 103 3.33 -2.28 5.13
CA VAL A 103 4.03 -2.07 3.84
C VAL A 103 5.52 -1.86 4.03
N TYR A 104 5.94 -1.19 5.11
CA TYR A 104 7.35 -0.98 5.40
C TYR A 104 8.06 -2.28 5.75
N GLU A 105 7.41 -3.11 6.59
CA GLU A 105 7.89 -4.45 6.96
C GLU A 105 7.97 -5.37 5.73
N THR A 106 6.89 -5.41 4.93
CA THR A 106 6.80 -6.23 3.72
C THR A 106 7.91 -5.92 2.72
N LEU A 107 8.29 -4.65 2.60
CA LEU A 107 9.32 -4.19 1.66
C LEU A 107 10.74 -4.21 2.25
N GLY A 108 10.92 -4.68 3.50
CA GLY A 108 12.23 -4.75 4.15
C GLY A 108 12.91 -3.38 4.28
N LEU A 109 12.13 -2.30 4.41
CA LEU A 109 12.66 -0.94 4.50
C LEU A 109 13.26 -0.66 5.90
N ASP A 110 14.06 0.40 6.01
CA ASP A 110 14.76 0.77 7.25
C ASP A 110 13.82 0.93 8.46
N LYS A 111 13.81 -0.08 9.32
CA LYS A 111 12.92 -0.20 10.48
C LYS A 111 13.09 0.94 11.48
N SER A 112 14.22 1.65 11.52
CA SER A 112 14.45 2.73 12.49
C SER A 112 13.43 3.87 12.37
N LYS A 113 12.99 4.19 11.14
CA LYS A 113 11.99 5.23 10.88
C LYS A 113 10.58 4.79 11.29
N ILE A 114 10.27 3.52 11.08
CA ILE A 114 8.97 2.96 11.46
C ILE A 114 8.88 2.70 12.96
N TRP A 115 10.00 2.40 13.62
CA TRP A 115 10.07 2.25 15.07
C TRP A 115 9.56 3.49 15.80
N GLN A 116 10.06 4.67 15.45
CA GLN A 116 9.61 5.93 16.05
C GLN A 116 8.12 6.20 15.81
N ALA A 117 7.60 5.76 14.66
CA ALA A 117 6.18 5.88 14.33
C ALA A 117 5.33 4.94 15.19
N VAL A 118 5.77 3.70 15.38
CA VAL A 118 5.12 2.69 16.23
C VAL A 118 5.10 3.17 17.68
N GLU A 119 6.21 3.66 18.23
CA GLU A 119 6.26 4.25 19.57
C GLU A 119 5.29 5.43 19.71
N SER A 120 5.29 6.34 18.73
CA SER A 120 4.37 7.50 18.72
C SER A 120 2.90 7.08 18.64
N LEU A 121 2.60 6.01 17.90
CA LEU A 121 1.25 5.43 17.83
C LEU A 121 0.83 4.84 19.17
N HIS A 122 1.68 4.03 19.80
CA HIS A 122 1.40 3.48 21.13
C HIS A 122 1.18 4.59 22.15
N ALA A 123 2.05 5.58 22.20
CA ALA A 123 1.90 6.72 23.10
C ALA A 123 0.60 7.51 22.86
N ALA A 124 0.22 7.73 21.60
CA ALA A 124 -1.04 8.41 21.28
C ALA A 124 -2.27 7.58 21.71
N ILE A 125 -2.26 6.27 21.45
CA ILE A 125 -3.33 5.35 21.85
C ILE A 125 -3.46 5.30 23.37
N ASP A 126 -2.34 5.18 24.10
CA ASP A 126 -2.33 5.13 25.56
C ASP A 126 -2.69 6.48 26.19
N GLY A 127 -2.41 7.58 25.49
CA GLY A 127 -2.89 8.93 25.80
C GLY A 127 -4.37 9.17 25.51
N GLY A 128 -5.10 8.18 24.99
CA GLY A 128 -6.54 8.25 24.76
C GLY A 128 -6.96 8.75 23.38
N GLU A 129 -6.05 8.84 22.40
CA GLU A 129 -6.43 9.17 21.03
C GLU A 129 -7.24 8.04 20.39
N THR A 130 -8.44 8.37 19.92
CA THR A 130 -9.38 7.39 19.34
C THR A 130 -9.61 7.59 17.84
N SER A 131 -9.13 8.69 17.26
CA SER A 131 -9.28 8.98 15.85
C SER A 131 -8.29 8.20 15.00
N LEU A 132 -8.77 7.15 14.33
CA LEU A 132 -8.01 6.41 13.32
C LEU A 132 -7.36 7.32 12.25
N ALA A 133 -8.02 8.43 11.89
CA ALA A 133 -7.47 9.39 10.94
C ALA A 133 -6.22 10.11 11.48
N LYS A 134 -6.19 10.45 12.78
CA LYS A 134 -5.01 11.05 13.41
C LYS A 134 -3.90 10.03 13.60
N LEU A 135 -4.24 8.81 14.03
CA LEU A 135 -3.27 7.72 14.14
C LEU A 135 -2.63 7.41 12.78
N ALA A 136 -3.43 7.31 11.72
CA ALA A 136 -2.91 7.13 10.35
C ALA A 136 -2.02 8.30 9.89
N LYS A 137 -2.27 9.52 10.37
CA LYS A 137 -1.39 10.67 10.08
C LYS A 137 -0.02 10.51 10.73
N ILE A 138 0.04 10.03 11.97
CA ILE A 138 1.31 9.72 12.67
C ILE A 138 2.11 8.69 11.87
N ALA A 139 1.48 7.56 11.53
CA ALA A 139 2.12 6.50 10.75
C ALA A 139 2.62 7.02 9.39
N ARG A 140 1.80 7.84 8.71
CA ARG A 140 2.15 8.41 7.40
C ARG A 140 3.32 9.40 7.45
N GLN A 141 3.50 10.14 8.55
CA GLN A 141 4.60 11.10 8.65
C GLN A 141 5.97 10.43 8.63
N ALA A 142 6.07 9.19 9.13
CA ALA A 142 7.28 8.39 9.06
C ALA A 142 7.51 7.74 7.68
N PHE A 143 6.52 7.80 6.79
CA PHE A 143 6.55 7.12 5.50
C PHE A 143 7.27 7.93 4.42
N ALA A 144 8.43 7.44 4.00
CA ALA A 144 9.14 7.95 2.83
C ALA A 144 8.59 7.30 1.55
N TRP A 145 7.66 7.99 0.87
CA TRP A 145 7.02 7.46 -0.34
C TRP A 145 8.02 7.07 -1.43
N GLU A 146 9.08 7.86 -1.62
CA GLU A 146 10.10 7.60 -2.64
C GLU A 146 10.83 6.28 -2.40
N ALA A 147 11.16 5.96 -1.13
CA ALA A 147 11.79 4.70 -0.77
C ALA A 147 10.86 3.49 -0.97
N VAL A 148 9.56 3.65 -0.66
CA VAL A 148 8.54 2.62 -0.92
C VAL A 148 8.43 2.35 -2.41
N GLU A 149 8.36 3.41 -3.22
CA GLU A 149 8.28 3.30 -4.67
C GLU A 149 9.52 2.61 -5.26
N GLU A 150 10.71 3.00 -4.82
CA GLU A 150 11.97 2.40 -5.26
C GLU A 150 12.05 0.90 -4.93
N ALA A 151 11.72 0.52 -3.70
CA ALA A 151 11.73 -0.88 -3.27
C ALA A 151 10.72 -1.73 -4.06
N VAL A 152 9.50 -1.22 -4.28
CA VAL A 152 8.49 -1.94 -5.07
C VAL A 152 8.95 -2.11 -6.52
N ARG A 153 9.55 -1.08 -7.13
CA ARG A 153 10.11 -1.18 -8.49
C ARG A 153 11.21 -2.23 -8.57
N ALA A 154 12.11 -2.27 -7.58
CA ALA A 154 13.17 -3.28 -7.53
C ALA A 154 12.60 -4.70 -7.42
N HIS A 155 11.59 -4.91 -6.55
CA HIS A 155 10.91 -6.20 -6.43
C HIS A 155 10.16 -6.60 -7.71
N HIS A 156 9.46 -5.66 -8.35
CA HIS A 156 8.78 -5.90 -9.61
C HIS A 156 9.78 -6.33 -10.70
N ALA A 157 10.89 -5.61 -10.86
CA ALA A 157 11.93 -5.96 -11.83
C ALA A 157 12.54 -7.34 -11.56
N ARG A 158 12.79 -7.68 -10.29
CA ARG A 158 13.26 -9.02 -9.89
C ARG A 158 12.26 -10.10 -10.32
N LEU A 159 10.97 -9.92 -10.04
CA LEU A 159 9.91 -10.88 -10.40
C LEU A 159 9.81 -11.06 -11.92
N CYS A 160 9.85 -9.97 -12.70
CA CYS A 160 9.87 -10.05 -14.17
C CYS A 160 11.06 -10.84 -14.70
N ASN A 161 12.26 -10.64 -14.11
CA ASN A 161 13.46 -11.35 -14.49
C ASN A 161 13.39 -12.85 -14.15
N GLU A 162 12.91 -13.20 -12.95
CA GLU A 162 12.72 -14.58 -12.52
C GLU A 162 11.71 -15.32 -13.40
N LEU A 163 10.57 -14.70 -13.71
CA LEU A 163 9.56 -15.28 -14.59
C LEU A 163 10.08 -15.49 -16.02
N SER A 164 10.87 -14.54 -16.53
CA SER A 164 11.51 -14.65 -17.84
C SER A 164 12.53 -15.80 -17.89
N ALA A 165 13.26 -16.03 -16.79
CA ALA A 165 14.24 -17.09 -16.67
C ALA A 165 13.61 -18.48 -16.49
N VAL A 166 12.49 -18.59 -15.76
CA VAL A 166 11.88 -19.87 -15.37
C VAL A 166 10.97 -20.46 -16.46
N LYS A 167 10.44 -19.66 -17.40
CA LYS A 167 9.38 -20.15 -18.29
C LYS A 167 9.67 -20.20 -19.79
N GLY A 168 10.72 -19.55 -20.33
CA GLY A 168 10.86 -19.48 -21.80
C GLY A 168 9.60 -18.95 -22.51
N ILE A 169 8.69 -18.27 -21.78
CA ILE A 169 7.45 -17.71 -22.30
C ILE A 169 7.79 -16.31 -22.78
N GLU A 170 7.86 -16.16 -24.09
CA GLU A 170 8.22 -14.93 -24.80
C GLU A 170 7.26 -13.74 -24.54
N HIS A 171 6.14 -13.94 -23.86
CA HIS A 171 5.15 -12.88 -23.59
C HIS A 171 5.51 -11.89 -22.47
N TYR A 172 6.58 -12.14 -21.71
CA TYR A 172 7.10 -11.19 -20.70
C TYR A 172 8.47 -10.61 -21.07
N ARG A 173 8.94 -10.83 -22.30
CA ARG A 173 10.11 -10.12 -22.83
C ARG A 173 9.67 -8.71 -23.24
N ILE A 174 10.27 -7.73 -22.56
CA ILE A 174 10.22 -6.30 -22.84
C ILE A 174 10.51 -6.02 -24.33
#